data_AF-A0A959EGP1-F1
#
_entry.id   AF-A0A959EGP1-F1
#
_cell.length_a   1.000
_cell.length_b   1.000
_cell.length_c   1.000
_cell.angle_alpha   90.00
_cell.angle_beta   90.00
_cell.angle_gamma   90.00
#
_symmetry.space_group_name_H-M   'P 1'
#
loop_
_entity.id
_entity.type
_entity.pdbx_description
1 polymer ?
#
loop_
_entity_poly.entity_id
_entity_poly.type
_entity_poly.pdbx_seq_one_letter_code
_entity_poly.pdbx_strand_id
1 'polypeptide(L)'
;MAEQQFGRVADLPFPNIPPHKGNEELAQLVNEYFQKIQSFRPTAVHLMGEMTFTFALVQKLKAAGTLCLASTTERLVQEKGGKKVVEFRFVQFRPY
;
A
#
# COMPACT_ATOMS: atom_id res chain seq x y z
N MET A 1 -7.63 -11.53 -9.52
CA MET A 1 -8.33 -10.26 -9.20
C MET A 1 -7.52 -9.05 -9.65
N ALA A 2 -6.33 -8.79 -9.08
CA ALA A 2 -5.49 -7.66 -9.51
C ALA A 2 -5.06 -7.76 -10.99
N GLU A 3 -4.50 -8.90 -11.42
CA GLU A 3 -4.07 -9.06 -12.81
C GLU A 3 -5.22 -9.05 -13.82
N GLN A 4 -6.40 -9.53 -13.41
CA GLN A 4 -7.61 -9.48 -14.24
C GLN A 4 -8.09 -8.05 -14.47
N GLN A 5 -7.91 -7.17 -13.48
CA GLN A 5 -8.38 -5.78 -13.53
C GLN A 5 -7.33 -4.80 -14.07
N PHE A 6 -6.04 -5.05 -13.82
CA PHE A 6 -4.94 -4.13 -14.12
C PHE A 6 -3.86 -4.72 -15.04
N GLY A 7 -3.99 -5.97 -15.48
CA GLY A 7 -3.03 -6.62 -16.36
C GLY A 7 -1.79 -7.11 -15.60
N ARG A 8 -0.59 -6.78 -16.09
CA ARG A 8 0.65 -7.22 -15.44
C ARG A 8 0.82 -6.54 -14.09
N VAL A 9 0.95 -7.33 -13.04
CA VAL A 9 1.26 -6.85 -11.69
C VAL A 9 2.75 -7.06 -11.40
N ALA A 10 3.35 -6.10 -10.71
CA ALA A 10 4.71 -6.20 -10.19
C ALA A 10 4.69 -5.79 -8.72
N ASP A 11 5.24 -6.64 -7.85
CA ASP A 11 5.31 -6.38 -6.43
C ASP A 11 6.60 -5.62 -6.08
N LEU A 12 6.44 -4.53 -5.34
CA LEU A 12 7.54 -3.82 -4.68
C LEU A 12 7.40 -4.04 -3.16
N PRO A 13 8.40 -4.60 -2.47
CA PRO A 13 8.31 -4.83 -1.03
C PRO A 13 8.04 -3.54 -0.27
N PHE A 14 7.04 -3.56 0.62
CA PHE A 14 6.77 -2.45 1.53
C PHE A 14 7.97 -2.27 2.48
N PRO A 15 8.47 -1.04 2.68
CA PRO A 15 9.65 -0.84 3.50
C PRO A 15 9.35 -1.15 4.97
N ASN A 16 10.36 -1.66 5.69
CA ASN A 16 10.28 -1.71 7.15
C ASN A 16 10.53 -0.30 7.71
N ILE A 17 9.51 0.30 8.32
CA ILE A 17 9.58 1.66 8.87
C ILE A 17 9.56 1.58 10.40
N PRO A 18 10.69 1.81 11.08
CA PRO A 18 10.72 1.83 12.54
C PRO A 18 9.88 2.98 13.11
N PRO A 19 9.20 2.79 14.25
CA PRO A 19 8.34 3.81 14.84
C PRO A 19 9.10 5.05 15.33
N HIS A 20 10.42 4.94 15.52
CA HIS A 20 11.30 6.06 15.91
C HIS A 20 11.92 6.77 14.71
N LYS A 21 11.58 6.37 13.47
CA LYS A 21 12.08 7.03 12.27
C LYS A 21 11.62 8.50 12.25
N GLY A 22 12.57 9.42 12.03
CA GLY A 22 12.28 10.84 11.98
C GLY A 22 11.60 11.27 10.67
N ASN A 23 11.02 12.47 10.68
CA ASN A 23 10.32 13.05 9.53
C ASN A 23 11.22 13.19 8.29
N GLU A 24 12.50 13.56 8.46
CA GLU A 24 13.44 13.71 7.34
C GLU A 24 13.77 12.37 6.69
N GLU A 25 14.07 11.35 7.51
CA GLU A 25 14.33 10.00 7.03
C GLU A 25 13.08 9.41 6.33
N LEU A 26 11.89 9.69 6.85
CA LEU A 26 10.63 9.29 6.23
C LEU A 26 10.46 9.96 4.86
N ALA A 27 10.73 11.26 4.76
CA ALA A 27 10.66 12.00 3.50
C ALA A 27 11.66 11.48 2.45
N GLN A 28 12.88 11.14 2.88
CA GLN A 28 13.88 10.50 2.01
C GLN A 28 13.39 9.14 1.50
N LEU A 29 12.83 8.31 2.38
CA LEU A 29 12.27 7.01 2.02
C LEU A 29 11.09 7.13 1.05
N VAL A 30 10.20 8.10 1.26
CA VAL A 30 9.09 8.40 0.34
C VAL A 30 9.62 8.78 -1.04
N ASN A 31 10.66 9.62 -1.11
CA ASN A 31 11.28 10.01 -2.38
C ASN A 31 11.93 8.82 -3.08
N GLU A 32 12.66 7.97 -2.36
CA GLU A 32 13.28 6.76 -2.90
C GLU A 32 12.23 5.84 -3.52
N TYR A 33 11.16 5.54 -2.78
CA TYR A 33 10.08 4.68 -3.27
C TYR A 33 9.32 5.30 -4.43
N PHE A 34 9.09 6.61 -4.42
CA PHE A 34 8.49 7.31 -5.56
C PHE A 34 9.33 7.13 -6.83
N GLN A 35 10.65 7.32 -6.76
CA GLN A 35 11.51 7.13 -7.94
C GLN A 35 11.51 5.68 -8.44
N LYS A 36 11.57 4.71 -7.52
CA LYS A 36 11.43 3.29 -7.86
C LYS A 36 10.12 3.02 -8.59
N ILE A 37 8.99 3.49 -8.05
CA ILE A 37 7.66 3.30 -8.63
C ILE A 37 7.58 3.94 -10.03
N GLN A 38 8.04 5.19 -10.17
CA GLN A 38 8.03 5.89 -11.47
C GLN A 38 8.86 5.18 -12.55
N SER A 39 9.93 4.48 -12.17
CA SER A 39 10.74 3.69 -13.11
C SER A 39 9.97 2.57 -13.79
N PHE A 40 8.92 2.03 -13.13
CA PHE A 40 8.04 1.01 -13.69
C PHE A 40 6.94 1.59 -14.61
N ARG A 41 6.73 2.91 -14.60
CA ARG A 41 5.65 3.62 -15.32
C ARG A 41 4.26 2.95 -15.12
N PRO A 42 3.82 2.73 -13.87
CA PRO A 42 2.58 2.03 -13.61
C PRO A 42 1.36 2.88 -13.98
N THR A 43 0.28 2.23 -14.42
CA THR A 43 -1.04 2.86 -14.60
C THR A 43 -1.77 3.04 -13.28
N ALA A 44 -1.53 2.17 -12.30
CA ALA A 44 -2.07 2.24 -10.95
C ALA A 44 -1.07 1.64 -9.94
N VAL A 45 -1.13 2.12 -8.70
CA VAL A 45 -0.35 1.62 -7.57
C VAL A 45 -1.30 1.22 -6.45
N HIS A 46 -1.30 -0.05 -6.10
CA HIS A 46 -1.87 -0.48 -4.81
C HIS A 46 -0.83 -0.22 -3.72
N LEU A 47 -1.21 0.53 -2.69
CA LEU A 47 -0.32 0.89 -1.60
C LEU A 47 -1.09 0.82 -0.29
N MET A 48 -0.59 0.05 0.68
CA MET A 48 -1.10 0.01 2.04
C MET A 48 0.02 -0.38 3.00
N GLY A 49 -0.06 0.10 4.25
CA GLY A 49 0.91 -0.26 5.29
C GLY A 49 0.98 0.83 6.35
N GLU A 50 2.20 1.24 6.70
CA GLU A 50 2.43 2.33 7.64
C GLU A 50 1.75 3.63 7.14
N MET A 51 0.97 4.24 8.03
CA MET A 51 -0.03 5.24 7.69
C MET A 51 0.59 6.52 7.13
N THR A 52 1.66 7.02 7.76
CA THR A 52 2.27 8.31 7.43
C THR A 52 3.08 8.25 6.13
N PHE A 53 3.85 7.18 5.94
CA PHE A 53 4.51 6.84 4.69
C PHE A 53 3.52 6.68 3.55
N THR A 54 2.46 5.89 3.76
CA THR A 54 1.43 5.64 2.75
C THR A 54 0.79 6.96 2.33
N PHE A 55 0.38 7.79 3.29
CA PHE A 55 -0.21 9.09 3.01
C PHE A 55 0.72 10.00 2.21
N ALA A 56 1.98 10.13 2.64
CA ALA A 56 2.97 10.98 1.96
C ALA A 56 3.26 10.50 0.53
N LEU A 57 3.43 9.19 0.33
CA LEU A 57 3.70 8.61 -0.98
C LEU A 57 2.49 8.69 -1.92
N VAL A 58 1.28 8.43 -1.42
CA VAL A 58 0.02 8.60 -2.19
C VAL A 58 -0.11 10.04 -2.68
N GLN A 59 0.12 11.04 -1.83
CA GLN A 59 0.05 12.44 -2.26
C GLN A 59 1.04 12.74 -3.40
N LYS A 60 2.27 12.26 -3.28
CA LYS A 60 3.32 12.46 -4.30
C LYS A 60 2.99 11.76 -5.62
N LEU A 61 2.48 10.53 -5.57
CA LEU A 61 2.05 9.76 -6.74
C LEU A 61 0.82 10.39 -7.43
N LYS A 62 -0.18 10.83 -6.67
CA LYS A 62 -1.35 11.53 -7.21
C LYS A 62 -0.96 12.85 -7.88
N ALA A 63 -0.03 13.60 -7.28
CA ALA A 63 0.51 14.82 -7.89
C ALA A 63 1.26 14.54 -9.21
N ALA A 64 1.81 13.33 -9.38
CA ALA A 64 2.43 12.86 -10.62
C ALA A 64 1.44 12.21 -11.61
N GLY A 65 0.14 12.20 -11.30
CA GLY A 65 -0.91 11.63 -12.15
C GLY A 65 -1.11 10.12 -12.03
N THR A 66 -0.50 9.46 -11.05
CA THR A 66 -0.63 8.01 -10.84
C THR A 66 -1.87 7.68 -10.00
N LEU A 67 -2.73 6.78 -10.50
CA LEU A 67 -3.87 6.27 -9.74
C LEU A 67 -3.38 5.44 -8.54
N CYS A 68 -3.77 5.84 -7.32
CA CYS A 68 -3.43 5.11 -6.10
C CYS A 68 -4.67 4.37 -5.56
N LEU A 69 -4.49 3.11 -5.17
CA LEU A 69 -5.56 2.23 -4.72
C LEU A 69 -5.24 1.66 -3.32
N ALA A 70 -6.24 1.63 -2.45
CA ALA A 70 -6.22 0.85 -1.22
C ALA A 70 -7.03 -0.44 -1.43
N SER A 71 -6.67 -1.53 -0.74
CA SER A 71 -7.55 -2.69 -0.66
C SER A 71 -8.48 -2.56 0.54
N THR A 72 -9.77 -2.77 0.33
CA THR A 72 -10.74 -2.87 1.42
C THR A 72 -10.93 -4.34 1.77
N THR A 73 -10.88 -4.67 3.06
CA THR A 73 -11.03 -6.04 3.56
C THR A 73 -12.17 -6.13 4.56
N GLU A 74 -12.95 -7.21 4.50
CA GLU A 74 -13.82 -7.62 5.59
C GLU A 74 -12.97 -8.30 6.68
N ARG A 75 -13.12 -7.85 7.92
CA ARG A 75 -12.44 -8.42 9.07
C ARG A 75 -13.38 -9.38 9.79
N LEU A 76 -13.06 -10.67 9.73
CA LEU A 76 -13.81 -11.72 10.40
C LEU A 76 -13.05 -12.19 11.63
N VAL A 77 -13.75 -12.27 12.75
CA VAL A 77 -13.19 -12.72 14.03
C VAL A 77 -13.92 -13.98 14.43
N GLN A 78 -13.18 -15.06 14.61
CA GLN A 78 -13.72 -16.35 15.04
C GLN A 78 -12.94 -16.84 16.26
N GLU A 79 -13.63 -17.45 17.21
CA GLU A 79 -12.99 -18.22 18.26
C GLU A 79 -13.01 -19.70 17.91
N LYS A 80 -11.83 -20.33 17.87
CA LYS A 80 -11.67 -21.77 17.64
C LYS A 80 -10.77 -22.34 18.72
N GLY A 81 -11.31 -23.22 19.56
CA GLY A 81 -10.55 -23.90 20.63
C GLY A 81 -9.85 -22.94 21.59
N GLY A 82 -10.53 -21.85 21.99
CA GLY A 82 -9.96 -20.83 22.88
C GLY A 82 -8.96 -19.86 22.22
N LYS A 83 -8.73 -19.97 20.90
CA LYS A 83 -7.89 -19.04 20.14
C LYS A 83 -8.75 -18.09 19.31
N LYS A 84 -8.41 -16.80 19.33
CA LYS A 84 -8.97 -15.79 18.45
C LYS A 84 -8.26 -15.83 17.10
N VAL A 85 -8.97 -16.23 16.06
CA VAL A 85 -8.53 -16.19 14.67
C VAL A 85 -9.12 -14.94 14.03
N VAL A 86 -8.26 -14.09 13.47
CA VAL A 86 -8.66 -12.92 12.69
C VAL A 86 -8.33 -13.19 11.23
N GLU A 87 -9.36 -13.25 10.40
CA GLU A 87 -9.26 -13.41 8.95
C GLU A 87 -9.57 -12.07 8.28
N PHE A 88 -8.78 -11.70 7.27
CA PHE A 88 -9.02 -10.52 6.44
C PHE A 88 -9.35 -10.99 5.03
N ARG A 89 -10.61 -10.81 4.62
CA ARG A 89 -11.07 -11.17 3.27
C ARG A 89 -11.04 -9.95 2.38
N PHE A 90 -10.29 -10.01 1.28
CA PHE A 90 -10.30 -8.96 0.27
C PHE A 90 -11.70 -8.78 -0.32
N VAL A 91 -12.15 -7.53 -0.43
CA VAL A 91 -13.46 -7.18 -1.02
C VAL A 91 -13.27 -6.50 -2.38
N GLN A 92 -12.51 -5.40 -2.40
CA GLN A 92 -12.30 -4.59 -3.61
C GLN A 92 -11.09 -3.66 -3.44
N PHE A 93 -10.65 -3.09 -4.55
CA PHE A 93 -9.78 -1.92 -4.56
C PHE A 93 -10.63 -0.64 -4.53
N ARG A 94 -10.16 0.37 -3.79
CA ARG A 94 -10.78 1.70 -3.72
C ARG A 94 -9.72 2.77 -4.00
N PRO A 95 -9.98 3.75 -4.88
CA PRO A 95 -9.10 4.89 -5.04
C PRO A 95 -8.92 5.68 -3.73
N TYR A 96 -7.69 6.14 -3.50
CA TYR A 96 -7.36 7.10 -2.43
C TYR A 96 -7.91 8.50 -2.70
#